data_AF-A0A1C7GSW2-F1
#
_entry.id   AF-A0A1C7GSW2-F1
#
_cell.length_a   1.000
_cell.length_b   1.000
_cell.length_c   1.000
_cell.angle_alpha   90.00
_cell.angle_beta   90.00
_cell.angle_gamma   90.00
#
_symmetry.space_group_name_H-M   'P 1'
#
loop_
_entity.id
_entity.type
_entity.pdbx_description
1 polymer ?
#
loop_
_entity_poly.entity_id
_entity_poly.type
_entity_poly.pdbx_seq_one_letter_code
_entity_poly.pdbx_strand_id
1 'polypeptide(L)' 'MVTIEQAKKAALDFMGAGLEISEASELPDKWVFSFRNAETKEEPDVAPVSVSKENGIAAEFFPPEHLAELPLMKPIEV' A
#
# COMPACT_ATOMS: atom_id res chain seq x y z
N MET A 1 8.06 14.92 -3.99
CA MET A 1 8.41 13.50 -4.12
C MET A 1 8.54 12.94 -2.71
N VAL A 2 7.63 12.04 -2.38
CA VAL A 2 7.50 11.42 -1.06
C VAL A 2 8.53 10.29 -0.94
N THR A 3 9.01 9.98 0.25
CA THR A 3 9.88 8.81 0.47
C THR A 3 9.04 7.57 0.76
N ILE A 4 9.60 6.37 0.55
CA ILE A 4 8.90 5.12 0.89
C ILE A 4 8.48 5.08 2.37
N GLU A 5 9.31 5.60 3.28
CA GLU A 5 8.99 5.65 4.71
C GLU A 5 7.82 6.58 5.02
N GLN A 6 7.74 7.73 4.34
CA GLN A 6 6.59 8.63 4.44
C GLN A 6 5.32 7.96 3.87
N ALA A 7 5.46 7.19 2.79
CA ALA A 7 4.35 6.47 2.18
C ALA A 7 3.84 5.32 3.07
N LYS A 8 4.74 4.52 3.66
CA LYS A 8 4.40 3.49 4.65
C LYS A 8 3.62 4.10 5.82
N LYS A 9 4.09 5.25 6.33
CA LYS A 9 3.39 5.96 7.40
C LYS A 9 1.98 6.41 6.97
N ALA A 10 1.86 7.02 5.80
CA ALA A 10 0.56 7.48 5.29
C ALA A 10 -0.43 6.31 5.07
N ALA A 11 0.07 5.17 4.60
CA ALA A 11 -0.72 3.97 4.39
C ALA A 11 -1.22 3.37 5.71
N LEU A 12 -0.37 3.31 6.74
CA LEU A 12 -0.75 2.88 8.09
C LEU A 12 -1.75 3.85 8.74
N ASP A 13 -1.53 5.15 8.61
CA ASP A 13 -2.45 6.18 9.13
C ASP A 13 -3.84 6.08 8.45
N PHE A 14 -3.89 5.71 7.16
CA PHE A 14 -5.13 5.50 6.41
C PHE A 14 -5.91 4.27 6.88
N MET A 15 -5.24 3.15 7.09
CA MET A 15 -5.87 1.90 7.52
C MET A 15 -6.31 1.90 9.00
N GLY A 16 -5.58 2.63 9.85
CA GLY A 16 -5.83 2.68 11.29
C GLY A 16 -5.03 1.66 12.10
N ALA A 17 -5.36 1.56 13.39
CA ALA A 17 -4.58 0.77 14.35
C ALA A 17 -4.82 -0.74 14.22
N GLY A 18 -3.79 -1.53 14.57
CA GLY A 18 -3.87 -3.00 14.66
C GLY A 18 -3.41 -3.74 13.40
N LEU A 19 -3.02 -3.02 12.34
CA LEU A 19 -2.48 -3.59 11.11
C LEU A 19 -1.00 -3.24 10.93
N GLU A 20 -0.26 -4.16 10.32
CA GLU A 20 1.10 -3.95 9.84
C GLU A 20 1.17 -4.19 8.32
N ILE A 21 2.10 -3.54 7.66
CA ILE A 21 2.35 -3.77 6.23
C ILE A 21 2.94 -5.18 6.07
N SER A 22 2.30 -6.02 5.27
CA SER A 22 2.77 -7.38 4.95
C SER A 22 3.57 -7.42 3.65
N GLU A 23 3.15 -6.63 2.66
CA GLU A 23 3.77 -6.53 1.35
C GLU A 23 3.79 -5.09 0.88
N ALA A 24 4.82 -4.74 0.12
CA ALA A 24 4.92 -3.46 -0.56
C ALA A 24 5.25 -3.70 -2.03
N SER A 25 4.69 -2.87 -2.88
CA SER A 25 4.95 -2.87 -4.31
C SER A 25 5.04 -1.46 -4.85
N GLU A 26 5.80 -1.31 -5.92
CA GLU A 26 6.03 -0.05 -6.60
C GLU A 26 5.33 -0.05 -7.96
N LEU A 27 4.57 1.01 -8.22
CA LEU A 27 4.11 1.43 -9.53
C LEU A 27 4.85 2.73 -9.93
N PRO A 28 4.81 3.16 -11.20
CA PRO A 28 5.55 4.34 -11.65
C PRO A 28 5.26 5.61 -10.81
N ASP A 29 3.99 5.84 -10.47
CA ASP A 29 3.46 7.06 -9.84
C ASP A 29 3.01 6.87 -8.38
N LYS A 30 2.92 5.64 -7.88
CA LYS A 30 2.47 5.31 -6.52
C LYS A 30 3.21 4.11 -5.91
N TRP A 31 3.13 3.96 -4.60
CA TRP A 31 3.41 2.69 -3.91
C TRP A 31 2.09 2.03 -3.54
N VAL A 32 2.07 0.71 -3.43
CA VAL A 32 0.92 -0.08 -3.03
C VAL A 32 1.33 -0.96 -1.87
N PHE A 33 0.51 -0.99 -0.82
CA PHE A 33 0.78 -1.70 0.42
C PHE A 33 -0.36 -2.65 0.74
N SER A 34 -0.01 -3.90 1.04
CA SER A 34 -0.92 -4.90 1.62
C SER A 34 -0.72 -4.96 3.12
N PHE A 35 -1.75 -5.40 3.85
CA PHE A 35 -1.75 -5.38 5.30
C PHE A 35 -2.11 -6.75 5.87
N ARG A 36 -1.62 -6.99 7.08
CA ARG A 36 -2.07 -8.10 7.94
C ARG A 36 -2.26 -7.62 9.37
N ASN A 37 -3.03 -8.37 10.14
CA ASN A 37 -3.18 -8.13 11.56
C ASN A 37 -1.83 -8.24 12.27
N ALA A 38 -1.47 -7.23 13.06
CA ALA A 38 -0.17 -7.18 13.72
C ALA A 38 -0.01 -8.26 14.82
N GLU A 39 -1.11 -8.67 15.46
CA GLU A 39 -1.14 -9.65 16.54
C GLU A 39 -1.30 -11.09 16.02
N THR A 40 -2.31 -11.32 15.17
CA THR A 40 -2.65 -12.68 14.70
C THR A 40 -1.87 -13.09 13.46
N LYS A 41 -1.25 -12.13 12.77
CA LYS A 41 -0.59 -12.31 11.45
C LYS A 41 -1.52 -12.76 10.34
N GLU A 42 -2.83 -12.75 10.56
CA GLU A 42 -3.83 -13.06 9.54
C GLU A 42 -4.01 -11.88 8.58
N GLU A 43 -4.21 -12.18 7.30
CA GLU A 43 -4.53 -11.19 6.27
C GLU A 43 -6.03 -10.91 6.32
N PRO A 44 -6.46 -9.72 6.78
CA PRO A 44 -7.88 -9.38 6.79
C PRO A 44 -8.36 -9.14 5.35
N ASP A 45 -9.66 -9.33 5.12
CA ASP A 45 -10.31 -9.02 3.84
C ASP A 45 -10.47 -7.50 3.67
N VAL A 46 -9.35 -6.82 3.40
CA VAL A 46 -9.27 -5.38 3.16
C VAL A 46 -8.56 -5.11 1.84
N ALA A 47 -8.98 -4.05 1.15
CA ALA A 47 -8.29 -3.63 -0.05
C ALA A 47 -6.86 -3.15 0.28
N PRO A 48 -5.86 -3.40 -0.58
CA PRO A 48 -4.56 -2.76 -0.48
C PRO A 48 -4.68 -1.23 -0.53
N VAL A 49 -3.67 -0.51 -0.06
CA VAL A 49 -3.65 0.96 -0.08
C VAL A 49 -2.57 1.43 -1.03
N SER A 50 -2.93 2.36 -1.93
CA SER A 50 -1.97 3.08 -2.75
C SER A 50 -1.62 4.43 -2.14
N VAL A 51 -0.37 4.87 -2.32
CA VAL A 51 0.11 6.19 -1.90
C VAL A 51 0.85 6.87 -3.05
N SER A 52 0.39 8.07 -3.42
CA SER A 52 1.00 8.85 -4.51
C SER A 52 2.44 9.27 -4.19
N LYS A 53 3.36 9.05 -5.14
CA LYS A 53 4.75 9.52 -5.02
C LYS A 53 4.88 11.03 -5.11
N GLU A 54 3.91 11.69 -5.75
CA GLU A 54 3.92 13.14 -5.94
C GLU A 54 3.62 13.87 -4.63
N ASN A 55 2.51 13.51 -3.98
CA ASN A 55 1.92 14.28 -2.88
C ASN A 55 1.65 13.46 -1.60
N GLY A 56 1.84 12.14 -1.60
CA GLY A 56 1.70 11.29 -0.42
C GLY A 56 0.26 11.01 -0.01
N ILE A 57 -0.71 11.32 -0.86
CA ILE A 57 -2.12 11.02 -0.61
C ILE A 57 -2.30 9.49 -0.68
N ALA A 58 -2.90 8.93 0.37
CA ALA A 58 -3.30 7.54 0.46
C ALA A 58 -4.74 7.34 -0.05
N ALA A 59 -4.99 6.23 -0.74
CA ALA A 59 -6.29 5.82 -1.23
C ALA A 59 -6.39 4.30 -1.32
N GLU A 60 -7.59 3.75 -1.26
CA GLU A 60 -7.81 2.33 -1.56
C GLU A 60 -7.32 2.00 -2.97
N PHE A 61 -6.64 0.87 -3.11
CA PHE A 61 -6.19 0.35 -4.39
C PHE A 61 -7.07 -0.83 -4.77
N PHE A 62 -8.06 -0.57 -5.62
CA PHE A 62 -9.00 -1.59 -6.09
C PHE A 62 -8.50 -2.19 -7.41
N PRO A 63 -7.97 -3.44 -7.44
CA PRO A 63 -7.30 -3.98 -8.63
C PRO A 63 -8.13 -3.94 -9.93
N PRO A 64 -9.46 -4.14 -9.92
CA PRO A 64 -10.29 -3.97 -11.12
C PRO A 64 -10.18 -2.59 -11.80
N GLU A 65 -9.91 -1.53 -11.04
CA GLU A 65 -9.73 -0.16 -11.58
C GLU A 65 -8.28 0.08 -12.08
N HIS A 66 -7.35 -0.79 -11.68
CA HIS A 66 -5.92 -0.65 -11.93
C HIS A 66 -5.33 -1.80 -12.78
N LEU A 67 -6.18 -2.58 -13.47
CA LEU A 67 -5.74 -3.76 -14.24
C LEU A 67 -4.63 -3.44 -15.26
N ALA A 68 -4.65 -2.25 -15.86
CA ALA A 68 -3.63 -1.81 -16.81
C ALA A 68 -2.27 -1.52 -16.15
N GLU A 69 -2.26 -1.23 -14.85
CA GLU A 69 -1.07 -0.89 -14.07
C GLU A 69 -0.43 -2.14 -13.46
N LEU A 70 -1.20 -3.20 -13.21
CA LEU A 70 -0.70 -4.45 -12.58
C LEU A 70 0.55 -5.04 -13.26
N PRO A 71 0.70 -5.06 -14.60
CA PRO A 71 1.92 -5.57 -15.23
C PRO A 71 3.19 -4.76 -14.92
N LEU A 72 3.04 -3.52 -14.44
CA LEU A 72 4.13 -2.63 -14.08
C LEU A 72 4.50 -2.73 -12.60
N MET A 73 3.68 -3.43 -11.80
CA MET A 73 3.83 -3.55 -10.36
C MET A 73 5.07 -4.38 -10.02
N LYS A 74 5.96 -3.82 -9.22
CA LYS A 74 7.20 -4.47 -8.79
C LYS A 74 7.21 -4.65 -7.29
N PRO A 75 7.33 -5.88 -6.77
CA PRO A 75 7.51 -6.10 -5.34
C PRO A 75 8.77 -5.39 -4.84
N ILE A 76 8.68 -4.82 -3.63
CA ILE A 76 9.80 -4.16 -2.94
C ILE A 76 9.87 -4.64 -1.49
N GLU A 77 11.02 -4.41 -0.85
CA GLU A 77 11.24 -4.80 0.54
C GLU A 77 10.41 -3.92 1.50
N VAL A 78 9.79 -4.58 2.48
CA VAL A 78 8.96 -3.95 3.52
C VAL A 78 9.80 -3.63 4.74
#